data_AF-A0A942YTA4-F1
#
_entry.id   AF-A0A942YTA4-F1
#
_cell.length_a   1.000
_cell.length_b   1.000
_cell.length_c   1.000
_cell.angle_alpha   90.00
_cell.angle_beta   90.00
_cell.angle_gamma   90.00
#
_symmetry.space_group_name_H-M   'P 1'
#
loop_
_entity.id
_entity.type
_entity.pdbx_description
1 polymer ?
#
loop_
_entity_poly.entity_id
_entity_poly.type
_entity_poly.pdbx_seq_one_letter_code
_entity_poly.pdbx_strand_id
1 'polypeptide(L)' 'MKKGLEEKRTEHPMIRKCLQHLEIINASDKEKQIVYMYMKAMDEEIVALKEKSGN' A
#
# COMPACT_ATOMS: atom_id res chain seq x y z
N MET A 1 -22.98 -8.70 -7.35
CA MET A 1 -21.79 -8.62 -6.47
C MET A 1 -20.59 -9.07 -7.30
N LYS A 2 -19.76 -8.15 -7.79
CA LYS A 2 -18.63 -8.49 -8.66
C LYS A 2 -17.49 -9.08 -7.80
N LYS A 3 -17.52 -10.39 -7.62
CA LYS A 3 -16.36 -11.22 -7.25
C LYS A 3 -15.43 -11.23 -8.46
N GLY A 4 -14.28 -10.56 -8.36
CA GLY A 4 -13.28 -10.59 -9.44
C GLY A 4 -12.42 -9.35 -9.43
N LEU A 5 -11.43 -9.29 -8.53
CA LEU A 5 -10.04 -8.90 -8.78
C LEU A 5 -9.26 -8.74 -7.45
N GLU A 6 -9.45 -9.60 -6.46
CA GLU A 6 -8.41 -9.79 -5.44
C GLU A 6 -7.42 -10.80 -5.99
N GLU A 7 -6.74 -10.44 -7.09
CA GLU A 7 -5.39 -10.95 -7.27
C GLU A 7 -4.66 -10.61 -5.98
N LYS A 8 -4.07 -11.63 -5.39
CA LYS A 8 -3.22 -11.59 -4.21
C LYS A 8 -2.03 -10.68 -4.52
N ARG A 9 -2.26 -9.35 -4.57
CA ARG A 9 -1.22 -8.36 -4.76
C ARG A 9 -0.34 -8.51 -3.54
N THR A 10 0.76 -9.22 -3.75
CA THR A 10 1.81 -9.37 -2.75
C THR A 10 2.15 -7.97 -2.31
N GLU A 11 1.92 -7.66 -1.03
CA GLU A 11 2.12 -6.33 -0.46
C GLU A 11 3.47 -5.77 -0.92
N HIS A 12 3.47 -4.53 -1.42
CA HIS A 12 4.67 -3.91 -1.98
C HIS A 12 5.80 -3.98 -0.94
N PRO A 13 7.02 -4.45 -1.27
CA PRO A 13 8.07 -4.73 -0.28
C PRO A 13 8.42 -3.53 0.62
N MET A 14 8.28 -2.31 0.11
CA MET A 14 8.47 -1.09 0.91
C MET A 14 7.37 -0.86 1.95
N ILE A 15 6.12 -1.20 1.64
CA ILE A 15 5.00 -1.11 2.60
C ILE A 15 5.28 -2.05 3.78
N ARG A 16 5.66 -3.30 3.47
CA ARG A 16 6.03 -4.29 4.48
C ARG A 16 7.16 -3.80 5.39
N LYS A 17 8.25 -3.27 4.81
CA LYS A 17 9.38 -2.74 5.58
C LYS A 17 8.96 -1.56 6.47
N CYS A 18 8.11 -0.67 5.95
CA CYS A 18 7.60 0.46 6.72
C CYS A 18 6.82 -0.03 7.94
N LEU A 19 5.89 -0.97 7.77
CA LEU A 19 5.12 -1.53 8.88
C LEU A 19 6.02 -2.22 9.92
N GLN A 20 7.05 -2.95 9.50
CA GLN A 20 8.04 -3.54 10.40
C GLN A 20 8.80 -2.48 11.22
N HIS A 21 9.12 -1.33 10.62
CA HIS A 21 9.76 -0.23 11.35
C HIS A 21 8.79 0.46 12.32
N LEU A 22 7.51 0.56 11.97
CA LEU A 22 6.47 1.06 12.88
C LEU A 22 6.32 0.16 14.12
N GLU A 23 6.47 -1.16 13.96
CA GLU A 23 6.53 -2.08 15.11
C GLU A 23 7.74 -1.82 16.01
N ILE A 24 8.93 -1.59 15.44
CA ILE A 24 10.16 -1.30 16.21
C ILE A 24 10.01 -0.04 17.07
N ILE A 25 9.32 0.99 16.57
CA ILE A 25 9.09 2.25 17.30
C ILE A 25 7.84 2.22 18.19
N ASN A 26 7.21 1.04 18.38
CA ASN A 26 5.98 0.86 19.14
C ASN A 26 4.82 1.76 18.68
N ALA A 27 4.70 1.99 17.37
CA ALA A 27 3.53 2.67 16.82
C ALA A 27 2.27 1.85 17.12
N SER A 28 1.18 2.56 17.41
CA SER A 28 -0.13 1.95 17.60
C SER A 28 -0.66 1.33 16.31
N ASP A 29 -1.58 0.38 16.44
CA ASP A 29 -2.21 -0.25 15.28
C ASP A 29 -2.98 0.75 14.42
N LYS A 30 -3.53 1.80 15.04
CA LYS A 30 -4.19 2.91 14.33
C LYS A 30 -3.19 3.69 13.47
N GLU A 31 -2.00 3.98 13.99
CA GLU A 31 -0.94 4.66 13.22
C GLU A 31 -0.45 3.79 12.06
N LYS A 32 -0.22 2.49 12.30
CA LYS A 32 0.15 1.53 11.25
C LYS A 32 -0.90 1.48 10.13
N GLN A 33 -2.17 1.44 10.49
CA GLN A 33 -3.28 1.42 9.55
C GLN A 33 -3.34 2.70 8.71
N ILE A 34 -3.20 3.87 9.35
CA ILE A 34 -3.18 5.17 8.64
C ILE A 34 -2.02 5.21 7.64
N VAL A 35 -0.81 4.83 8.07
CA VAL A 35 0.37 4.82 7.20
C VAL A 35 0.17 3.86 6.02
N TYR A 36 -0.32 2.64 6.28
CA TYR A 36 -0.64 1.67 5.23
C TYR A 36 -1.61 2.24 4.20
N MET A 37 -2.69 2.90 4.65
CA MET A 37 -3.68 3.51 3.76
C MET A 37 -3.06 4.58 2.86
N TYR A 38 -2.21 5.46 3.41
CA TYR A 38 -1.54 6.48 2.60
C TYR A 38 -0.55 5.87 1.61
N MET A 39 0.26 4.90 2.03
CA MET A 39 1.20 4.24 1.12
C MET A 39 0.49 3.50 -0.02
N LYS A 40 -0.63 2.85 0.28
CA LYS A 40 -1.45 2.17 -0.72
C LYS A 40 -2.04 3.16 -1.72
N ALA A 41 -2.57 4.30 -1.26
CA ALA A 41 -3.10 5.34 -2.13
C ALA A 41 -2.02 5.90 -3.07
N MET A 42 -0.81 6.15 -2.56
CA MET A 42 0.33 6.60 -3.39
C MET A 42 0.75 5.55 -4.44
N ASP A 43 0.78 4.26 -4.08
CA ASP A 43 1.10 3.18 -5.02
C ASP A 43 0.07 3.12 -6.16
N GLU A 44 -1.22 3.22 -5.83
CA GLU A 44 -2.32 3.27 -6.79
C GLU A 44 -2.22 4.50 -7.72
N GLU A 45 -1.89 5.67 -7.18
CA GLU A 45 -1.66 6.89 -7.98
C GLU A 45 -0.47 6.74 -8.94
N ILE A 46 0.64 6.17 -8.48
CA ILE A 46 1.83 5.94 -9.31
C ILE A 46 1.52 4.96 -10.45
N VAL A 47 0.80 3.87 -10.16
CA VAL A 47 0.36 2.91 -11.19
C VAL A 47 -0.51 3.62 -12.22
N ALA A 48 -1.51 4.40 -11.78
CA ALA A 48 -2.39 5.14 -12.68
C ALA A 48 -1.63 6.18 -13.53
N LEU A 49 -0.60 6.82 -13.00
CA LEU A 49 0.25 7.76 -13.75
C LEU A 49 1.11 7.07 -14.80
N LYS A 50 1.66 5.88 -14.49
CA LYS A 50 2.40 5.07 -15.47
C LYS A 50 1.53 4.62 -16.63
N GLU A 51 0.29 4.23 -16.36
CA GLU A 51 -0.68 3.87 -17.40
C GLU A 51 -1.02 5.06 -18.33
N LYS A 52 -1.10 6.28 -17.77
CA LYS A 52 -1.37 7.50 -18.56
C LYS A 52 -0.18 8.02 -19.36
N SER A 53 1.05 7.72 -18.94
CA SER A 53 2.29 8.18 -19.61
C SER A 53 2.83 7.20 -20.64
N GLY A 54 2.23 6.01 -20.75
CA GLY A 54 2.54 5.00 -21.76
C GLY A 54 1.72 5.10 -23.06
N ASN A 55 1.19 6.28 -23.41
CA ASN A 55 0.45 6.52 -24.66
C ASN A 55 1.04 7.71 -25.43
#